data_AF-A0A926PW02-F1
#
_entry.id   AF-A0A926PW02-F1
#
_cell.length_a   1.000
_cell.length_b   1.000
_cell.length_c   1.000
_cell.angle_alpha   90.00
_cell.angle_beta   90.00
_cell.angle_gamma   90.00
#
_symmetry.space_group_name_H-M   'P 1'
#
loop_
_entity.id
_entity.type
_entity.pdbx_description
1 polymer ?
#
loop_
_entity_poly.entity_id
_entity_poly.type
_entity_poly.pdbx_seq_one_letter_code
_entity_poly.pdbx_strand_id
1 'polypeptide(L)'
;MTSLKPFSSPHAVSSPDDRQNAQTRIRLRIPKRYQQEPIISNLITQHGLTINIRAALLGANAREDGWFDLELHGPSIQIESALMYLNDLDLEIWHDNNEDGW
;
A
#
# COMPACT_ATOMS: atom_id res chain seq x y z
N MET A 1 47.84 -19.38 -18.19
CA MET A 1 47.48 -17.94 -18.20
C MET A 1 46.02 -17.81 -17.78
N THR A 2 45.74 -16.79 -16.99
CA THR A 2 44.70 -16.60 -15.97
C THR A 2 43.25 -16.94 -16.36
N SER A 3 42.60 -17.76 -15.53
CA SER A 3 41.15 -18.00 -15.52
C SER A 3 40.42 -16.80 -14.91
N LEU A 4 39.44 -16.24 -15.64
CA LEU A 4 38.58 -15.14 -15.18
C LEU A 4 37.63 -15.65 -14.10
N LYS A 5 37.73 -15.09 -12.89
CA LYS A 5 36.74 -15.29 -11.83
C LYS A 5 35.43 -14.58 -12.24
N PRO A 6 34.25 -15.21 -12.05
CA PRO A 6 32.99 -14.52 -12.29
C PRO A 6 32.82 -13.37 -11.29
N PHE A 7 32.32 -12.25 -11.78
CA PHE A 7 31.96 -11.07 -10.99
C PHE A 7 30.73 -11.44 -10.15
N SER A 8 30.93 -11.77 -8.87
CA SER A 8 29.82 -11.80 -7.91
C SER A 8 29.41 -10.36 -7.63
N SER A 9 28.23 -9.97 -8.12
CA SER A 9 27.61 -8.70 -7.74
C SER A 9 27.29 -8.75 -6.24
N PRO A 10 27.81 -7.82 -5.42
CA PRO A 10 27.35 -7.72 -4.05
C PRO A 10 26.02 -6.94 -4.08
N HIS A 11 25.01 -7.47 -3.39
CA HIS A 11 23.68 -6.89 -3.12
C HIS A 11 22.55 -7.27 -4.08
N ALA A 12 21.97 -8.44 -3.83
CA ALA A 12 20.51 -8.60 -3.72
C ALA A 12 20.21 -9.91 -2.98
N VAL A 13 20.64 -10.01 -1.72
CA VAL A 13 20.01 -10.97 -0.81
C VAL A 13 18.72 -10.31 -0.37
N SER A 14 17.67 -10.42 -1.18
CA SER A 14 16.31 -10.16 -0.71
C SER A 14 16.04 -11.16 0.41
N SER A 15 15.66 -10.68 1.58
CA SER A 15 15.22 -11.56 2.67
C SER A 15 14.06 -12.40 2.15
N PRO A 16 13.89 -13.66 2.58
CA PRO A 16 12.80 -14.50 2.09
C PRO A 16 11.41 -13.87 2.30
N ASP A 17 11.29 -12.93 3.25
CA ASP A 17 10.08 -12.15 3.55
C ASP A 17 9.74 -11.10 2.47
N ASP A 18 10.73 -10.56 1.75
CA ASP A 18 10.53 -9.51 0.72
C ASP A 18 9.76 -10.01 -0.51
N ARG A 19 9.66 -11.33 -0.68
CA ARG A 19 8.96 -11.97 -1.81
C ARG A 19 7.62 -12.57 -1.42
N GLN A 20 7.30 -12.60 -0.13
CA GLN A 20 6.05 -13.19 0.31
C GLN A 20 4.92 -12.19 0.01
N ASN A 21 4.01 -12.62 -0.86
CA ASN A 21 2.83 -11.83 -1.17
C ASN A 21 1.94 -11.81 0.08
N ALA A 22 1.67 -10.62 0.57
CA ALA A 22 0.85 -10.38 1.75
C ALA A 22 -0.47 -9.69 1.34
N GLN A 23 -1.40 -9.73 2.27
CA GLN A 23 -2.70 -9.08 2.16
C GLN A 23 -2.95 -8.29 3.44
N THR A 24 -3.39 -7.04 3.33
CA THR A 24 -3.73 -6.19 4.47
C THR A 24 -5.00 -5.41 4.17
N ARG A 25 -5.92 -5.37 5.13
CA ARG A 25 -7.15 -4.57 5.03
C ARG A 25 -7.03 -3.31 5.87
N ILE A 26 -7.37 -2.19 5.27
CA ILE A 26 -7.39 -0.89 5.93
C ILE A 26 -8.70 -0.17 5.63
N ARG A 27 -9.16 0.61 6.60
CA ARG A 27 -10.07 1.72 6.33
C ARG A 27 -9.24 2.98 6.17
N LEU A 28 -9.51 3.73 5.11
CA LEU A 28 -8.81 4.95 4.74
C LEU A 28 -9.81 6.09 4.66
N ARG A 29 -9.54 7.18 5.38
CA ARG A 29 -10.24 8.45 5.20
C ARG A 29 -9.39 9.34 4.31
N ILE A 30 -9.98 9.82 3.20
CA ILE A 30 -9.37 10.79 2.30
C ILE A 30 -10.05 12.14 2.55
N PRO A 31 -9.38 13.08 3.24
CA PRO A 31 -9.88 14.42 3.44
C PRO A 31 -10.22 15.11 2.12
N LYS A 32 -11.25 15.97 2.13
CA LYS A 32 -11.66 16.77 0.96
C LYS A 32 -10.49 17.43 0.20
N ARG A 33 -9.48 17.92 0.91
CA ARG A 33 -8.31 18.60 0.30
C ARG A 33 -7.54 17.72 -0.69
N TYR A 34 -7.61 16.40 -0.52
CA TYR A 34 -6.96 15.40 -1.36
C TYR A 34 -7.87 14.79 -2.43
N GLN A 35 -9.10 15.29 -2.59
CA GLN A 35 -10.07 14.66 -3.50
C GLN A 35 -9.64 14.72 -4.98
N GLN A 36 -8.84 15.72 -5.37
CA GLN A 36 -8.29 15.83 -6.73
C GLN A 36 -6.96 15.09 -6.88
N GLU A 37 -6.44 14.50 -5.81
CA GLU A 37 -5.20 13.73 -5.86
C GLU A 37 -5.49 12.24 -6.10
N PRO A 38 -4.70 11.57 -6.95
CA PRO A 38 -4.95 10.20 -7.34
C PRO A 38 -4.40 9.21 -6.29
N ILE A 39 -4.68 9.41 -5.01
CA ILE A 39 -4.08 8.68 -3.88
C ILE A 39 -4.13 7.16 -4.08
N ILE A 40 -5.32 6.60 -4.37
CA ILE A 40 -5.48 5.15 -4.58
C ILE A 40 -4.73 4.68 -5.83
N SER A 41 -4.68 5.50 -6.89
CA SER A 41 -3.92 5.13 -8.09
C SER A 41 -2.42 5.13 -7.83
N ASN A 42 -1.93 6.04 -6.98
CA ASN A 42 -0.52 6.08 -6.59
C ASN A 42 -0.10 4.83 -5.81
N LEU A 43 -0.98 4.26 -4.98
CA LEU A 43 -0.72 2.95 -4.33
C LEU A 43 -0.44 1.85 -5.37
N ILE A 44 -1.11 1.90 -6.52
CA ILE A 44 -0.90 0.95 -7.61
C ILE A 44 0.38 1.28 -8.37
N THR A 45 0.52 2.51 -8.86
CA THR A 45 1.57 2.86 -9.83
C THR A 45 2.93 3.12 -9.19
N GLN A 46 2.96 3.63 -7.95
CA GLN A 46 4.21 4.00 -7.27
C GLN A 46 4.67 2.92 -6.29
N HIS A 47 3.73 2.18 -5.68
CA HIS A 47 4.05 1.14 -4.71
C HIS A 47 3.81 -0.28 -5.23
N GLY A 48 3.34 -0.47 -6.47
CA GLY A 48 3.24 -1.78 -7.11
C GLY A 48 2.13 -2.68 -6.55
N LEU A 49 1.16 -2.11 -5.83
CA LEU A 49 0.10 -2.87 -5.19
C LEU A 49 -1.08 -3.16 -6.12
N THR A 50 -1.76 -4.28 -5.86
CA THR A 50 -3.13 -4.51 -6.34
C THR A 50 -4.09 -4.07 -5.23
N ILE A 51 -5.07 -3.23 -5.57
CA ILE A 51 -6.03 -2.69 -4.62
C ILE A 51 -7.43 -3.18 -4.95
N ASN A 52 -8.09 -3.82 -3.99
CA ASN A 52 -9.52 -4.11 -4.04
C ASN A 52 -10.27 -3.09 -3.17
N ILE A 53 -11.29 -2.44 -3.74
CA ILE A 53 -12.18 -1.54 -2.99
C ILE A 53 -13.38 -2.37 -2.52
N ARG A 54 -13.45 -2.69 -1.23
CA ARG A 54 -14.54 -3.48 -0.65
C ARG A 54 -15.78 -2.65 -0.36
N ALA A 55 -15.59 -1.40 0.05
CA ALA A 55 -16.65 -0.42 0.22
C ALA A 55 -16.09 1.00 0.04
N ALA A 56 -16.95 1.93 -0.35
CA ALA A 56 -16.61 3.35 -0.42
C ALA A 56 -17.83 4.22 -0.12
N LEU A 57 -17.60 5.30 0.63
CA LEU A 57 -18.54 6.40 0.81
C LEU A 57 -17.85 7.68 0.34
N LEU A 58 -18.35 8.24 -0.76
CA LEU A 58 -17.82 9.47 -1.34
C LEU A 58 -18.93 10.52 -1.37
N GLY A 59 -18.72 11.66 -0.71
CA GLY A 59 -19.67 12.77 -0.75
C GLY A 59 -19.84 13.29 -2.18
N ALA A 60 -21.07 13.27 -2.70
CA ALA A 60 -21.40 13.60 -4.10
C ALA A 60 -20.95 14.99 -4.58
N ASN A 61 -20.62 15.89 -3.64
CA ASN A 61 -20.20 17.27 -3.92
C ASN A 61 -18.83 17.62 -3.33
N ALA A 62 -18.01 16.63 -2.97
CA ALA A 62 -16.72 16.85 -2.31
C ALA A 62 -16.80 17.68 -1.02
N ARG A 63 -17.98 17.83 -0.42
CA ARG A 63 -18.13 18.69 0.77
C ARG A 63 -17.57 18.04 2.01
N GLU A 64 -17.50 16.72 1.99
CA GLU A 64 -17.10 15.85 3.07
C GLU A 64 -15.97 14.94 2.60
N ASP A 65 -15.36 14.27 3.56
CA ASP A 65 -14.27 13.35 3.31
C ASP A 65 -14.78 12.06 2.66
N GLY A 66 -13.91 11.40 1.90
CA GLY A 66 -14.16 10.07 1.38
C GLY A 66 -13.73 9.00 2.38
N TRP A 67 -14.52 7.94 2.52
CA TRP A 67 -14.17 6.76 3.31
C TRP A 67 -14.06 5.56 2.41
N PHE A 68 -12.98 4.80 2.55
CA PHE A 68 -12.68 3.65 1.71
C PHE A 68 -12.28 2.47 2.58
N ASP A 69 -12.88 1.32 2.31
CA ASP A 69 -12.43 0.03 2.83
C ASP A 69 -11.65 -0.65 1.73
N LEU A 70 -10.34 -0.74 1.93
CA LEU A 70 -9.37 -1.19 0.95
C LEU A 70 -8.70 -2.47 1.41
N GLU A 71 -8.50 -3.37 0.47
CA GLU A 71 -7.64 -4.52 0.63
C GLU A 71 -6.45 -4.41 -0.31
N LEU A 72 -5.26 -4.38 0.29
CA LEU A 72 -3.97 -4.21 -0.35
C LEU A 72 -3.36 -5.60 -0.54
N HIS A 73 -2.94 -5.90 -1.77
CA HIS A 73 -2.24 -7.11 -2.14
C HIS A 73 -0.90 -6.78 -2.76
N GLY A 74 0.17 -7.40 -2.28
CA GLY A 74 1.52 -7.21 -2.80
C GLY A 74 2.57 -7.74 -1.84
N PRO A 75 3.86 -7.67 -2.20
CA PRO A 75 4.94 -7.98 -1.28
C PRO A 75 4.86 -7.15 0.01
N SER A 76 5.17 -7.74 1.17
CA SER A 76 5.07 -7.06 2.47
C SER A 76 5.80 -5.70 2.49
N ILE A 77 7.00 -5.63 1.91
CA ILE A 77 7.79 -4.39 1.81
C ILE A 77 7.10 -3.28 0.98
N GLN A 78 6.33 -3.66 -0.04
CA GLN A 78 5.56 -2.71 -0.86
C GLN A 78 4.31 -2.24 -0.12
N ILE A 79 3.67 -3.12 0.65
CA ILE A 79 2.55 -2.75 1.53
C ILE A 79 3.03 -1.77 2.60
N GLU A 80 4.17 -2.03 3.26
CA GLU A 80 4.76 -1.11 4.23
C GLU A 80 5.10 0.25 3.61
N SER A 81 5.75 0.25 2.43
CA SER A 81 6.05 1.49 1.71
C SER A 81 4.79 2.30 1.38
N ALA A 82 3.70 1.64 0.98
CA ALA A 82 2.43 2.29 0.69
C ALA A 82 1.77 2.87 1.96
N LEU A 83 1.85 2.15 3.09
CA LEU A 83 1.35 2.64 4.38
C LEU A 83 2.14 3.86 4.86
N MET A 84 3.47 3.88 4.66
CA MET A 84 4.30 5.05 4.94
C MET A 84 3.87 6.26 4.09
N TYR A 85 3.66 6.07 2.79
CA TYR A 85 3.16 7.12 1.90
C TYR A 85 1.83 7.72 2.38
N LEU A 86 0.87 6.88 2.79
CA LEU A 86 -0.41 7.35 3.32
C LEU A 86 -0.23 8.13 4.64
N ASN A 87 0.71 7.70 5.50
CA ASN A 87 1.07 8.41 6.73
C ASN A 87 1.75 9.75 6.45
N ASP A 88 2.65 9.83 5.47
CA ASP A 88 3.35 11.06 5.08
C ASP A 88 2.39 12.14 4.53
N LEU A 89 1.22 11.72 4.04
CA LEU A 89 0.13 12.61 3.63
C LEU A 89 -0.79 13.05 4.79
N ASP A 90 -0.51 12.60 6.01
CA ASP A 90 -1.34 12.76 7.20
C ASP A 90 -2.78 12.24 6.98
N LEU A 91 -2.92 11.08 6.33
CA LEU A 91 -4.21 10.41 6.14
C LEU A 91 -4.53 9.50 7.32
N GLU A 92 -5.79 9.50 7.76
CA GLU A 92 -6.24 8.60 8.83
C GLU A 92 -6.45 7.19 8.28
N ILE A 93 -5.77 6.22 8.88
CA ILE A 93 -5.81 4.79 8.53
C ILE A 93 -6.22 3.99 9.77
N TRP A 94 -7.17 3.08 9.60
CA TRP A 94 -7.51 2.09 10.63
C TRP A 94 -7.21 0.70 10.09
N HIS A 95 -6.40 -0.06 10.81
CA HIS A 95 -6.14 -1.46 10.51
C HIS A 95 -7.30 -2.32 10.96
N ASP A 96 -7.74 -3.23 10.09
CA ASP A 96 -8.64 -4.29 10.50
C ASP A 96 -7.80 -5.39 11.15
N ASN A 97 -7.52 -5.24 12.44
CA ASN A 97 -6.97 -6.33 13.23
C ASN A 97 -8.10 -7.35 13.35
N ASN A 98 -8.01 -8.48 12.62
CA ASN A 98 -8.96 -9.58 12.78
C ASN A 98 -8.96 -10.10 14.22
N GLU A 99 -9.72 -9.46 15.11
CA GLU A 99 -10.17 -9.98 16.40
C GLU A 99 -11.66 -9.71 16.65
N ASP A 100 -12.39 -9.13 15.70
CA ASP A 100 -13.84 -9.08 15.78
C ASP A 100 -14.42 -10.30 15.05
N GLY A 101 -14.21 -11.45 15.67
CA GLY A 101 -14.94 -12.67 15.36
C GLY A 101 -16.44 -12.43 15.55
N TRP A 102 -17.21 -12.80 14.53
CA TRP A 102 -18.65 -13.05 14.69
C TRP A 102 -18.86 -14.25 15.62
#